data_AF-A0A7J2R575-F1
#
_entry.id   AF-A0A7J2R575-F1
#
_cell.length_a   1.000
_cell.length_b   1.000
_cell.length_c   1.000
_cell.angle_alpha   90.00
_cell.angle_beta   90.00
_cell.angle_gamma   90.00
#
_symmetry.space_group_name_H-M   'P 1'
#
loop_
_entity.id
_entity.type
_entity.pdbx_description
1 polymer ?
#
loop_
_entity_poly.entity_id
_entity_poly.type
_entity_poly.pdbx_seq_one_letter_code
_entity_poly.pdbx_strand_id
1 'polypeptide(L)'
;MYYSKLVNVLDSEVLLLISMIFLASFILSPLTLTKIKIIKIIQKFLIGLGSTFLFWWIWTLPNLFIINLLYFLGIFSLLLTILTGYHAYSFYSTCKKCKYSLDWKNCPGFEDFVKYLEKNNLPNIFNKIKF
;
A
#
# COMPACT_ATOMS: atom_id res chain seq x y z
N MET A 1 -12.61 0.93 -33.07
CA MET A 1 -12.78 2.38 -33.21
C MET A 1 -13.62 3.05 -32.09
N TYR A 2 -14.08 2.32 -31.04
CA TYR A 2 -14.81 2.92 -29.91
C TYR A 2 -13.92 3.31 -28.72
N TYR A 3 -12.78 2.63 -28.51
CA TYR A 3 -11.83 2.93 -27.43
C TYR A 3 -11.21 4.34 -27.54
N SER A 4 -10.98 4.81 -28.76
CA SER A 4 -10.35 6.11 -29.04
C SER A 4 -11.20 7.33 -28.63
N LYS A 5 -12.53 7.20 -28.53
CA LYS A 5 -13.40 8.31 -28.11
C LYS A 5 -13.45 8.52 -26.60
N LEU A 6 -13.26 7.46 -25.80
CA LEU A 6 -13.18 7.58 -24.33
C LEU A 6 -11.84 8.15 -23.85
N VAL A 7 -10.77 7.92 -24.62
CA VAL A 7 -9.43 8.47 -24.36
C VAL A 7 -9.39 10.00 -24.49
N ASN A 8 -10.37 10.63 -25.16
CA ASN A 8 -10.39 12.07 -25.44
C ASN A 8 -11.15 12.92 -24.39
N VAL A 9 -11.55 12.38 -23.24
CA VAL A 9 -12.31 13.16 -22.24
C VAL A 9 -11.39 13.88 -21.24
N LEU A 10 -10.21 13.34 -20.96
CA LEU A 10 -9.21 13.97 -20.09
C LEU A 10 -7.84 13.89 -20.74
N ASP A 11 -7.17 15.04 -20.84
CA ASP A 11 -5.83 15.12 -21.37
C ASP A 11 -4.83 14.30 -20.52
N SER A 12 -3.83 13.71 -21.18
CA SER A 12 -2.87 12.82 -20.53
C SER A 12 -2.07 13.54 -19.44
N GLU A 13 -1.74 14.83 -19.63
CA GLU A 13 -1.02 15.61 -18.61
C GLU A 13 -1.92 15.87 -17.39
N VAL A 14 -3.21 16.11 -17.62
CA VAL A 14 -4.20 16.32 -16.57
C VAL A 14 -4.38 15.08 -15.71
N LEU A 15 -4.45 13.88 -16.31
CA LEU A 15 -4.51 12.62 -15.58
C LEU A 15 -3.30 12.45 -14.66
N LEU A 16 -2.10 12.73 -15.17
CA LEU A 16 -0.87 12.63 -14.39
C LEU A 16 -0.86 13.64 -13.24
N LEU A 17 -1.19 14.92 -13.50
CA LEU A 17 -1.23 15.96 -12.46
C LEU A 17 -2.22 15.64 -11.34
N ILE A 18 -3.45 15.27 -11.68
CA ILE A 18 -4.48 14.90 -10.68
C ILE A 18 -4.03 13.67 -9.90
N SER A 19 -3.43 12.69 -10.57
CA SER A 19 -2.91 11.49 -9.90
C SER A 19 -1.87 11.83 -8.83
N MET A 20 -0.91 12.72 -9.15
CA MET A 20 0.13 13.14 -8.22
C MET A 20 -0.44 13.92 -7.04
N ILE A 21 -1.38 14.85 -7.28
CA ILE A 21 -2.03 15.63 -6.22
C ILE A 21 -2.77 14.71 -5.25
N PHE A 22 -3.52 13.72 -5.76
CA PHE A 22 -4.27 12.79 -4.93
C PHE A 22 -3.36 11.82 -4.18
N LEU A 23 -2.30 11.32 -4.81
CA LEU A 23 -1.30 10.49 -4.14
C LEU A 23 -0.53 11.26 -3.06
N ALA A 24 -0.30 12.56 -3.23
CA ALA A 24 0.36 13.41 -2.24
C ALA A 24 -0.41 13.48 -0.91
N SER A 25 -1.71 13.15 -0.89
CA SER A 25 -2.48 12.99 0.35
C SER A 25 -1.88 11.94 1.31
N PHE A 26 -1.01 11.05 0.84
CA PHE A 26 -0.24 10.15 1.68
C PHE A 26 0.57 10.87 2.77
N ILE A 27 1.02 12.11 2.53
CA ILE A 27 1.77 12.96 3.49
C ILE A 27 0.95 13.25 4.77
N LEU A 28 -0.38 13.13 4.72
CA LEU A 28 -1.23 13.25 5.92
C LEU A 28 -0.94 12.17 6.96
N SER A 29 -0.46 10.99 6.54
CA SER A 29 -0.11 9.86 7.43
C SER A 29 1.04 10.19 8.38
N PRO A 30 2.24 10.58 7.91
CA PRO A 30 3.35 10.93 8.79
C PRO A 30 3.08 12.18 9.64
N LEU A 31 2.24 13.12 9.17
CA LEU A 31 1.82 14.30 9.94
C LEU A 31 0.84 13.98 11.08
N THR A 32 0.44 12.71 11.25
CA THR A 32 -0.51 12.25 12.29
C THR A 32 -1.93 12.82 12.19
N LEU A 33 -2.26 13.52 11.10
CA LEU A 33 -3.60 14.08 10.84
C LEU A 33 -4.65 12.98 10.62
N THR A 34 -4.21 11.77 10.25
CA THR A 34 -5.05 10.58 10.05
C THR A 34 -5.57 9.96 11.36
N LYS A 35 -5.28 10.56 12.53
CA LYS A 35 -5.94 10.21 13.80
C LYS A 35 -7.45 10.47 13.73
N ILE A 36 -7.87 11.50 12.98
CA ILE A 36 -9.27 11.79 12.73
C ILE A 36 -9.80 10.77 11.70
N LYS A 37 -10.80 9.97 12.08
CA LYS A 37 -11.35 8.89 11.25
C LYS A 37 -11.77 9.36 9.86
N ILE A 38 -12.41 10.53 9.78
CA ILE A 38 -12.89 11.10 8.50
C ILE A 38 -11.70 11.43 7.58
N ILE A 39 -10.66 12.09 8.10
CA ILE A 39 -9.44 12.41 7.33
C ILE A 39 -8.80 11.12 6.80
N LYS A 40 -8.71 10.07 7.63
CA LYS A 40 -8.18 8.77 7.22
C LYS A 40 -8.99 8.13 6.09
N ILE A 41 -10.32 8.25 6.10
CA ILE A 41 -11.20 7.72 5.05
C ILE A 41 -10.99 8.50 3.75
N ILE A 42 -11.04 9.84 3.83
CA ILE A 42 -10.83 10.72 2.67
C ILE A 42 -9.46 10.46 2.06
N GLN A 43 -8.41 10.34 2.87
CA GLN A 43 -7.07 10.04 2.40
C GLN A 43 -7.01 8.71 1.64
N LYS A 44 -7.59 7.63 2.18
CA LYS A 44 -7.62 6.33 1.48
C LYS A 44 -8.35 6.42 0.14
N PHE A 45 -9.45 7.18 0.11
CA PHE A 45 -10.20 7.42 -1.11
C PHE A 45 -9.38 8.21 -2.16
N LEU A 46 -8.71 9.29 -1.74
CA LEU A 46 -7.83 10.08 -2.59
C LEU A 46 -6.67 9.23 -3.12
N ILE A 47 -6.00 8.44 -2.29
CA ILE A 47 -4.93 7.53 -2.74
C ILE A 47 -5.46 6.53 -3.78
N GLY A 48 -6.66 5.98 -3.56
CA GLY A 48 -7.31 5.07 -4.51
C GLY A 48 -7.62 5.72 -5.86
N LEU A 49 -8.19 6.93 -5.84
CA LEU A 49 -8.45 7.70 -7.06
C LEU A 49 -7.15 8.10 -7.76
N GLY A 50 -6.16 8.59 -7.02
CA GLY A 50 -4.86 8.97 -7.55
C GLY A 50 -4.16 7.79 -8.23
N SER A 51 -4.17 6.62 -7.60
CA SER A 51 -3.64 5.38 -8.20
C SER A 51 -4.41 5.00 -9.48
N THR A 52 -5.73 5.15 -9.49
CA THR A 52 -6.57 4.85 -10.66
C THR A 52 -6.21 5.77 -11.83
N PHE A 53 -6.07 7.08 -11.60
CA PHE A 53 -5.67 8.02 -12.65
C PHE A 53 -4.23 7.80 -13.11
N LEU A 54 -3.32 7.44 -12.21
CA LEU A 54 -1.95 7.10 -12.59
C LEU A 54 -1.92 5.87 -13.50
N PHE A 55 -2.66 4.81 -13.15
CA PHE A 55 -2.73 3.62 -13.98
C PHE A 55 -3.43 3.87 -15.31
N TRP A 56 -4.47 4.71 -15.33
CA TRP A 56 -5.10 5.14 -16.57
C TRP A 56 -4.09 5.90 -17.45
N TRP A 57 -3.36 6.86 -16.88
CA TRP A 57 -2.33 7.61 -17.60
C TRP A 57 -1.26 6.70 -18.23
N ILE A 58 -0.84 5.63 -17.55
CA ILE A 58 0.10 4.66 -18.15
C ILE A 58 -0.47 4.06 -19.45
N TRP A 59 -1.78 3.82 -19.51
CA TRP A 59 -2.45 3.28 -20.70
C TRP A 59 -2.74 4.34 -21.79
N THR A 60 -2.60 5.63 -21.50
CA THR A 60 -2.70 6.69 -22.52
C THR A 60 -1.38 6.98 -23.22
N LEU A 61 -0.26 6.44 -22.72
CA LEU A 61 1.05 6.62 -23.33
C LEU A 61 1.13 5.98 -24.73
N PRO A 62 1.74 6.65 -25.73
CA PRO A 62 1.82 6.19 -27.12
C PRO A 62 2.90 5.10 -27.33
N ASN A 63 3.00 4.12 -26.43
CA ASN A 63 3.92 2.99 -26.54
C ASN A 63 3.18 1.70 -26.94
N LEU A 64 3.96 0.64 -27.19
CA LEU A 64 3.42 -0.71 -27.34
C LEU A 64 2.75 -1.18 -26.04
N PHE A 65 1.71 -2.00 -26.16
CA PHE A 65 0.97 -2.56 -25.02
C PHE A 65 1.87 -3.20 -23.96
N ILE A 66 2.88 -3.98 -24.38
CA ILE A 66 3.81 -4.65 -23.47
C ILE A 66 4.65 -3.64 -22.67
N ILE A 67 5.04 -2.52 -23.28
CA ILE A 67 5.81 -1.48 -22.62
C ILE A 67 4.95 -0.80 -21.54
N ASN A 68 3.69 -0.47 -21.87
CA ASN A 68 2.75 0.10 -20.90
C ASN A 68 2.44 -0.88 -19.76
N LEU A 69 2.33 -2.18 -20.04
CA LEU A 69 2.19 -3.22 -19.01
C LEU A 69 3.40 -3.26 -18.06
N LEU A 70 4.62 -3.18 -18.60
CA LEU A 70 5.84 -3.12 -17.77
C LEU A 70 5.87 -1.86 -16.90
N TYR A 71 5.48 -0.70 -17.43
CA TYR A 71 5.34 0.52 -16.62
C TYR A 71 4.29 0.38 -15.52
N PHE A 72 3.13 -0.21 -15.84
CA PHE A 72 2.09 -0.50 -14.86
C PHE A 72 2.63 -1.38 -13.73
N LEU A 73 3.27 -2.51 -14.07
CA LEU A 73 3.82 -3.44 -13.07
C LEU A 73 4.92 -2.79 -12.23
N GLY A 74 5.81 -2.02 -12.84
CA GLY A 74 6.88 -1.31 -12.15
C GLY A 74 6.34 -0.28 -11.15
N ILE A 75 5.43 0.58 -11.60
CA ILE A 75 4.82 1.61 -10.75
C ILE A 75 3.95 0.96 -9.66
N PHE A 76 3.15 -0.04 -10.00
CA PHE A 76 2.34 -0.79 -9.03
C PHE A 76 3.21 -1.41 -7.93
N SER A 77 4.30 -2.07 -8.32
CA SER A 77 5.23 -2.70 -7.37
C SER A 77 5.93 -1.66 -6.49
N LEU A 78 6.30 -0.51 -7.06
CA LEU A 78 6.91 0.59 -6.31
C LEU A 78 5.92 1.17 -5.27
N LEU A 79 4.69 1.45 -5.66
CA LEU A 79 3.65 1.94 -4.75
C LEU A 79 3.37 0.93 -3.63
N LEU A 80 3.25 -0.35 -3.99
CA LEU A 80 3.03 -1.42 -3.02
C LEU A 80 4.22 -1.53 -2.05
N THR A 81 5.45 -1.42 -2.53
CA THR A 81 6.67 -1.47 -1.71
C THR A 81 6.72 -0.30 -0.73
N ILE A 82 6.42 0.92 -1.18
CA ILE A 82 6.39 2.10 -0.30
C ILE A 82 5.31 1.93 0.78
N LEU A 83 4.11 1.50 0.40
CA LEU A 83 2.99 1.34 1.33
C LEU A 83 3.26 0.23 2.36
N THR A 84 3.67 -0.95 1.89
CA THR A 84 3.98 -2.11 2.75
C THR A 84 5.19 -1.83 3.63
N GLY A 85 6.22 -1.19 3.09
CA GLY A 85 7.40 -0.75 3.84
C GLY A 85 7.04 0.24 4.95
N TYR A 86 6.21 1.24 4.68
CA TYR A 86 5.73 2.18 5.69
C TYR A 86 4.98 1.48 6.82
N HIS A 87 4.08 0.55 6.48
CA HIS A 87 3.33 -0.22 7.48
C HIS A 87 4.22 -1.17 8.27
N ALA A 88 5.15 -1.87 7.61
CA ALA A 88 6.12 -2.74 8.26
C ALA A 88 7.01 -1.96 9.23
N TYR A 89 7.50 -0.79 8.83
CA TYR A 89 8.29 0.08 9.69
C TYR A 89 7.50 0.59 10.90
N SER A 90 6.27 1.05 10.70
CA SER A 90 5.38 1.48 11.79
C SER A 90 5.12 0.35 12.79
N PHE A 91 4.79 -0.85 12.28
CA PHE A 91 4.59 -2.05 13.09
C PHE A 91 5.86 -2.42 13.86
N TYR A 92 7.01 -2.48 13.19
CA TYR A 92 8.30 -2.78 13.79
C TYR A 92 8.65 -1.76 14.89
N SER A 93 8.47 -0.47 14.62
CA SER A 93 8.73 0.62 15.58
C SER A 93 7.85 0.51 16.84
N THR A 94 6.60 0.05 16.67
CA THR A 94 5.67 -0.17 17.78
C THR A 94 6.07 -1.41 18.57
N CYS A 95 6.38 -2.51 17.88
CA CYS A 95 6.77 -3.77 18.51
C CYS A 95 8.08 -3.64 19.30
N LYS A 96 9.06 -2.91 18.77
CA LYS A 96 10.35 -2.65 19.44
C LYS A 96 10.21 -1.86 20.75
N LYS A 97 9.16 -1.04 20.88
CA LYS A 97 8.85 -0.30 22.12
C LYS A 97 8.05 -1.13 23.13
N CYS A 98 7.56 -2.30 22.74
CA CYS A 98 6.79 -3.19 23.61
C CYS A 98 7.72 -3.97 24.54
N LYS A 99 7.22 -4.36 25.73
CA LYS A 99 7.95 -5.21 26.70
C LYS A 99 8.47 -6.50 26.08
N TYR A 100 7.74 -7.04 25.10
CA TYR A 100 8.10 -8.28 24.42
C TYR A 100 9.08 -8.06 23.26
N SER A 101 9.32 -6.82 22.80
CA SER A 101 10.35 -6.44 21.81
C SER A 101 10.63 -7.46 20.69
N LEU A 102 9.61 -7.80 19.90
CA LEU A 102 9.68 -8.79 18.81
C LEU A 102 9.85 -10.26 19.25
N ASP A 103 9.63 -10.60 20.52
CA ASP A 103 9.34 -11.95 20.99
C ASP A 103 7.86 -12.28 20.74
N TRP A 104 7.53 -12.68 19.51
CA TRP A 104 6.14 -12.90 19.10
C TRP A 104 5.58 -14.19 19.70
N LYS A 105 6.46 -15.11 20.12
CA LYS A 105 6.08 -16.37 20.77
C LYS A 105 5.48 -16.11 22.14
N ASN A 106 6.11 -15.23 22.92
CA ASN A 106 5.64 -14.90 24.27
C ASN A 106 4.77 -13.62 24.31
N CYS A 107 4.48 -13.03 23.14
CA CYS A 107 3.66 -11.82 23.07
C CYS A 107 2.17 -12.18 23.27
N PRO A 108 1.47 -11.59 24.26
CA PRO A 108 0.07 -11.87 24.52
C PRO A 108 -0.83 -11.49 23.33
N GLY A 109 -0.42 -10.50 22.52
CA GLY A 109 -1.14 -10.14 21.30
C GLY A 109 -1.10 -11.20 20.19
N PHE A 110 -0.22 -12.20 20.31
CA PHE A 110 -0.10 -13.32 19.37
C PHE A 110 -0.46 -14.68 19.99
N GLU A 111 -0.90 -14.71 21.26
CA GLU A 111 -1.17 -15.95 22.00
C GLU A 111 -2.23 -16.82 21.32
N ASP A 112 -3.34 -16.22 20.86
CA ASP A 112 -4.41 -16.96 20.15
C ASP A 112 -3.91 -17.57 18.84
N PHE A 113 -3.02 -16.88 18.15
CA PHE A 113 -2.43 -17.37 16.90
C PHE A 113 -1.45 -18.53 17.17
N VAL A 114 -0.63 -18.43 18.23
CA VAL A 114 0.25 -19.53 18.66
C VAL A 114 -0.58 -20.76 19.05
N LYS A 115 -1.62 -20.58 19.87
CA LYS A 115 -2.55 -21.66 20.25
C LYS A 115 -3.23 -22.28 19.04
N TYR A 116 -3.62 -21.48 18.05
CA TYR A 116 -4.20 -21.99 16.81
C TYR A 116 -3.20 -22.84 16.02
N LEU A 117 -1.95 -22.41 15.89
CA LEU A 117 -0.91 -23.18 15.22
C LEU A 117 -0.67 -24.52 15.92
N GLU A 118 -0.55 -24.50 17.25
CA GLU A 118 -0.35 -25.71 18.06
C GLU A 118 -1.54 -26.66 17.96
N LYS A 119 -2.77 -26.14 18.07
CA LYS A 119 -4.00 -26.93 17.94
C LYS A 119 -4.12 -27.65 16.59
N ASN A 120 -3.60 -27.05 15.52
CA ASN A 120 -3.67 -27.60 14.16
C ASN A 120 -2.37 -28.29 13.71
N ASN A 121 -1.40 -28.52 14.61
CA ASN A 121 -0.08 -29.09 14.29
C ASN A 121 0.64 -28.36 13.13
N LEU A 122 0.46 -27.04 13.03
CA LEU A 122 1.09 -26.21 12.01
C LEU A 122 2.50 -25.79 12.48
N PRO A 123 3.46 -25.64 11.55
CA PRO A 123 4.81 -25.22 11.89
C PRO A 123 4.80 -23.83 12.52
N ASN A 124 5.28 -23.74 13.78
CA ASN A 124 5.41 -22.47 14.46
C ASN A 124 6.61 -21.68 13.90
N ILE A 125 6.30 -20.75 13.00
CA ILE A 125 7.27 -19.87 12.35
C ILE A 125 8.04 -19.00 13.34
N PHE A 126 7.49 -18.70 14.52
CA PHE A 126 8.17 -17.89 15.53
C PHE A 126 9.33 -18.61 16.21
N ASN A 127 9.34 -19.95 16.22
CA ASN A 127 10.47 -20.72 16.77
C ASN A 127 11.75 -20.58 15.92
N LYS A 128 11.64 -20.15 14.65
CA LYS A 128 12.77 -19.97 13.74
C LYS A 128 13.34 -18.55 13.74
N ILE A 129 12.61 -17.58 14.32
CA ILE A 129 13.00 -16.18 14.30
C ILE A 129 13.72 -15.88 15.63
N LYS A 130 15.06 -15.99 15.63
CA LYS A 130 15.90 -15.44 16.69
C LYS A 130 16.30 -14.03 16.31
N PHE A 131 15.84 -13.04 17.06
CA PHE A 131 16.30 -11.64 16.98
C PHE A 131 17.50 -11.42 17.91
#